data_AF-A0A661LTJ0-F1
#
_entry.id   AF-A0A661LTJ0-F1
#
_cell.length_a   1.000
_cell.length_b   1.000
_cell.length_c   1.000
_cell.angle_alpha   90.00
_cell.angle_beta   90.00
_cell.angle_gamma   90.00
#
_symmetry.space_group_name_H-M   'P 1'
#
loop_
_entity.id
_entity.type
_entity.pdbx_description
1 polymer ?
#
loop_
_entity_poly.entity_id
_entity_poly.type
_entity_poly.pdbx_seq_one_letter_code
_entity_poly.pdbx_strand_id
1 'polypeptide(L)'
;QFIASKGANVVITGNVGPNASRTLNAAGVDVIVGVSGPIREAIERYKRGELSPTNQANVPDHFGMGGGQSASPGRGMGRGMGGGMGRDMGQGMGRGMGMGRDMGMQGGYGPNQVSSGPSPDQGLGALKEETKALRDQLNSILSRIKDLEK
;
A
#
# COMPACT_ATOMS: atom_id res chain seq x y z
N GLN A 1 24.31 3.09 8.79
CA GLN A 1 25.69 3.47 9.12
C GLN A 1 26.27 2.67 10.29
N PHE A 2 25.59 2.54 11.45
CA PHE A 2 26.11 1.75 12.59
C PHE A 2 26.55 0.31 12.23
N ILE A 3 25.69 -0.45 11.55
CA ILE A 3 26.00 -1.84 11.17
C ILE A 3 27.23 -1.92 10.26
N ALA A 4 27.34 -1.03 9.26
CA ALA A 4 28.51 -0.96 8.39
C ALA A 4 29.80 -0.65 9.17
N SER A 5 29.74 0.23 10.18
CA SER A 5 30.90 0.54 11.04
C SER A 5 31.40 -0.65 11.87
N LYS A 6 30.59 -1.70 12.02
CA LYS A 6 30.97 -2.96 12.68
C LYS A 6 31.66 -3.94 11.73
N GLY A 7 31.89 -3.58 10.47
CA GLY A 7 32.52 -4.44 9.47
C GLY A 7 31.61 -5.57 8.97
N ALA A 8 30.29 -5.37 9.04
CA ALA A 8 29.34 -6.34 8.51
C ALA A 8 29.30 -6.26 6.97
N ASN A 9 29.51 -7.39 6.32
CA ASN A 9 29.46 -7.49 4.85
C ASN A 9 28.04 -7.77 4.34
N VAL A 10 27.21 -8.44 5.15
CA VAL A 10 25.86 -8.89 4.75
C VAL A 10 24.85 -8.62 5.86
N VAL A 11 23.66 -8.16 5.47
CA VAL A 11 22.48 -7.99 6.34
C VAL A 11 21.36 -8.88 5.83
N ILE A 12 20.87 -9.78 6.68
CA ILE A 12 19.72 -10.63 6.41
C ILE A 12 18.52 -10.07 7.15
N THR A 13 17.45 -9.74 6.43
CA THR A 13 16.23 -9.15 6.98
C THR A 13 14.98 -9.68 6.28
N GLY A 14 13.81 -9.45 6.89
CA GLY A 14 12.52 -9.65 6.25
C GLY A 14 12.24 -8.54 5.25
N ASN A 15 12.10 -7.30 5.74
CA ASN A 15 11.81 -6.13 4.92
C ASN A 15 12.90 -5.07 5.03
N VAL A 16 13.11 -4.34 3.94
CA VAL A 16 14.01 -3.20 3.86
C VAL A 16 13.34 -2.09 3.03
N GLY A 17 13.22 -0.90 3.63
CA GLY A 17 12.73 0.28 2.95
C GLY A 17 13.79 0.94 2.05
N PRO A 18 13.38 1.82 1.13
CA PRO A 18 14.27 2.46 0.15
C PRO A 18 15.38 3.30 0.78
N ASN A 19 15.14 3.91 1.95
CA ASN A 19 16.20 4.65 2.66
C ASN A 19 17.29 3.72 3.22
N ALA A 20 16.88 2.58 3.79
CA ALA A 20 17.81 1.60 4.34
C ALA A 20 18.60 0.91 3.23
N SER A 21 17.93 0.46 2.17
CA SER A 21 18.58 -0.15 0.99
C SER A 21 19.63 0.78 0.38
N ARG A 22 19.29 2.06 0.13
CA ARG A 22 20.26 3.06 -0.37
C ARG A 22 21.48 3.21 0.54
N THR A 23 21.26 3.29 1.86
CA THR A 23 22.34 3.49 2.83
C THR A 23 23.24 2.27 2.97
N LEU A 24 22.67 1.06 2.94
CA LEU A 24 23.41 -0.20 3.06
C LEU A 24 24.22 -0.48 1.79
N ASN A 25 23.62 -0.29 0.62
CA ASN A 25 24.31 -0.42 -0.67
C ASN A 25 25.48 0.58 -0.79
N ALA A 26 25.26 1.84 -0.42
CA ALA A 26 26.31 2.86 -0.44
C ALA A 26 27.47 2.54 0.53
N ALA A 27 27.20 1.74 1.57
CA ALA A 27 28.20 1.27 2.51
C ALA A 27 28.86 -0.06 2.08
N GLY A 28 28.52 -0.60 0.91
CA GLY A 28 29.06 -1.88 0.41
C GLY A 28 28.57 -3.09 1.20
N VAL A 29 27.39 -3.00 1.82
CA VAL A 29 26.79 -4.08 2.60
C VAL A 29 25.71 -4.76 1.76
N ASP A 30 25.87 -6.05 1.49
CA ASP A 30 24.88 -6.83 0.76
C ASP A 30 23.61 -7.00 1.60
N VAL A 31 22.45 -6.80 0.99
CA VAL A 31 21.16 -6.91 1.68
C VAL A 31 20.40 -8.12 1.16
N ILE A 32 20.03 -9.03 2.05
CA ILE A 32 19.17 -10.18 1.75
C ILE A 32 17.82 -9.92 2.39
N VAL A 33 16.76 -9.96 1.58
CA VAL A 33 15.37 -9.66 1.98
C VAL A 33 14.49 -10.90 1.87
N GLY A 34 13.29 -10.84 2.45
CA GLY A 34 12.31 -11.92 2.39
C GLY A 34 12.62 -13.10 3.31
N VAL A 35 13.52 -12.92 4.27
CA VAL A 35 13.88 -13.96 5.23
C VAL A 35 13.11 -13.77 6.53
N SER A 36 12.39 -14.81 6.93
CA SER A 36 11.62 -14.88 8.17
C SER A 36 11.84 -16.22 8.86
N GLY A 37 11.63 -16.28 10.17
CA GLY A 37 11.76 -17.52 10.95
C GLY A 37 12.97 -17.51 11.89
N PRO A 38 13.41 -18.69 12.36
CA PRO A 38 14.51 -18.79 13.31
C PRO A 38 15.85 -18.29 12.74
N ILE A 39 16.60 -17.55 13.55
CA ILE A 39 17.93 -17.03 13.18
C ILE A 39 18.87 -18.16 12.71
N ARG A 40 18.83 -19.30 13.40
CA ARG A 40 19.64 -20.48 13.03
C ARG A 40 19.36 -20.93 11.60
N GLU A 41 18.09 -20.99 11.21
CA GLU A 41 17.71 -21.42 9.86
C GLU A 41 18.17 -20.41 8.81
N ALA A 42 17.98 -19.11 9.07
CA ALA A 42 18.44 -18.05 8.18
C ALA A 42 19.97 -18.12 7.92
N ILE A 43 20.75 -18.37 8.97
CA ILE A 43 22.21 -18.53 8.86
C ILE A 43 22.57 -19.78 8.05
N GLU A 44 21.89 -20.91 8.28
CA GLU A 44 22.17 -22.14 7.54
C GLU A 44 21.79 -22.02 6.06
N ARG A 45 20.66 -21.38 5.74
CA ARG A 45 20.26 -21.08 4.35
C ARG A 45 21.26 -20.15 3.66
N TYR A 46 21.77 -19.15 4.38
CA TYR A 46 22.82 -18.27 3.88
C TYR A 46 24.11 -19.04 3.55
N LYS A 47 24.58 -19.90 4.47
CA LYS A 47 25.79 -20.72 4.26
C LYS A 47 25.66 -21.68 3.08
N ARG A 48 24.44 -22.17 2.79
CA ARG A 48 24.16 -23.03 1.63
C ARG A 48 24.04 -22.26 0.31
N GLY A 49 24.13 -20.92 0.33
CA GLY A 49 23.99 -20.10 -0.88
C GLY A 49 22.55 -20.02 -1.41
N GLU A 50 21.55 -20.36 -0.60
CA GLU A 50 20.14 -20.35 -0.99
C GLU A 50 19.52 -18.95 -0.94
N LEU A 51 20.24 -17.98 -0.37
CA LEU A 51 19.78 -16.61 -0.19
C LEU A 51 20.54 -15.69 -1.13
N SER A 52 19.80 -14.96 -1.97
CA SER A 52 20.37 -14.03 -2.94
C SER A 52 20.35 -12.61 -2.41
N PRO A 53 21.47 -11.87 -2.50
CA PRO A 53 21.48 -10.45 -2.17
C PRO A 53 20.69 -9.64 -3.20
N THR A 54 20.15 -8.51 -2.75
CA THR A 54 19.43 -7.54 -3.56
C THR A 54 19.84 -6.13 -3.20
N ASN A 55 19.89 -5.27 -4.21
CA ASN A 55 20.15 -3.85 -4.05
C ASN A 55 18.85 -3.02 -4.02
N GLN A 56 17.69 -3.67 -3.98
CA GLN A 56 16.38 -3.00 -4.01
C GLN A 56 15.64 -3.14 -2.69
N ALA A 57 14.82 -2.13 -2.40
CA ALA A 57 13.83 -2.21 -1.33
C ALA A 57 12.70 -3.15 -1.74
N ASN A 58 12.16 -3.89 -0.76
CA ASN A 58 11.03 -4.79 -0.97
C ASN A 58 9.71 -4.25 -0.40
N VAL A 59 9.74 -3.03 0.15
CA VAL A 59 8.56 -2.32 0.67
C VAL A 59 8.55 -0.86 0.21
N PRO A 60 7.36 -0.24 0.08
CA PRO A 60 7.23 1.17 -0.30
C PRO A 60 7.81 2.11 0.76
N ASP A 61 8.00 3.38 0.37
CA ASP A 61 8.24 4.46 1.31
C ASP A 61 7.17 4.48 2.42
N HIS A 62 7.57 4.77 3.65
CA HIS A 62 6.68 4.80 4.82
C HIS A 62 5.97 3.48 5.17
N PHE A 63 6.51 2.34 4.74
CA PHE A 63 6.02 1.03 5.19
C PHE A 63 6.01 0.91 6.71
N GLY A 64 4.89 0.48 7.29
CA GLY A 64 4.66 0.42 8.74
C GLY A 64 4.17 1.73 9.38
N MET A 65 4.02 2.81 8.61
CA MET A 65 3.62 4.14 9.08
C MET A 65 2.13 4.48 8.81
N GLY A 66 1.33 3.50 8.39
CA GLY A 66 -0.10 3.67 8.09
C GLY A 66 -0.90 2.47 8.57
N GLY A 67 -1.57 2.62 9.72
CA GLY A 67 -2.41 1.57 10.30
C GLY A 67 -3.09 1.93 11.63
N GLY A 68 -2.85 3.12 12.16
CA GLY A 68 -3.56 3.66 13.33
C GLY A 68 -3.98 5.08 13.03
N GLN A 69 -5.27 5.37 13.22
CA GLN A 69 -5.95 6.61 12.85
C GLN A 69 -6.27 6.75 11.35
N SER A 70 -7.23 5.94 10.91
CA SER A 70 -8.32 6.55 10.15
C SER A 70 -8.80 7.77 10.94
N ALA A 71 -8.37 8.94 10.49
CA ALA A 71 -9.13 10.15 10.60
C ALA A 71 -10.49 9.87 9.96
N SER A 72 -11.42 9.33 10.74
CA SER A 72 -12.84 9.53 10.46
C SER A 72 -13.06 11.04 10.51
N PRO A 73 -13.47 11.71 9.42
CA PRO A 73 -14.04 13.03 9.52
C PRO A 73 -15.45 12.86 10.06
N GLY A 74 -15.57 12.60 11.36
CA GLY A 74 -16.88 12.33 11.94
C GLY A 74 -16.81 11.80 13.36
N ARG A 75 -17.50 12.52 14.25
CA ARG A 75 -17.93 12.09 15.58
C ARG A 75 -16.95 12.30 16.74
N GLY A 76 -16.40 13.50 16.82
CA GLY A 76 -15.99 14.09 18.10
C GLY A 76 -17.08 15.04 18.60
N MET A 77 -18.17 14.51 19.18
CA MET A 77 -19.12 15.31 19.97
C MET A 77 -18.43 15.67 21.30
N GLY A 78 -17.44 16.55 21.23
CA GLY A 78 -16.81 17.18 22.39
C GLY A 78 -17.81 18.14 23.00
N ARG A 79 -18.63 17.61 23.92
CA ARG A 79 -19.55 18.34 24.79
C ARG A 79 -18.73 19.18 25.77
N GLY A 80 -18.05 20.21 25.26
CA GLY A 80 -17.42 21.27 26.03
C GLY A 80 -18.46 22.31 26.36
N MET A 81 -19.30 22.02 27.35
CA MET A 81 -20.21 22.97 27.98
C MET A 81 -19.38 23.90 28.89
N GLY A 82 -18.59 24.77 28.27
CA GLY A 82 -17.84 25.84 28.92
C GLY A 82 -18.60 27.15 28.78
N GLY A 83 -19.19 27.61 29.88
CA GLY A 83 -20.05 28.78 29.92
C GLY A 83 -19.35 30.09 29.58
N GLY A 84 -20.17 31.06 29.19
CA GLY A 84 -19.82 32.47 29.21
C GLY A 84 -19.61 33.07 27.83
N MET A 85 -20.65 33.68 27.27
CA MET A 85 -20.60 35.08 26.84
C MET A 85 -22.00 35.51 26.41
N GLY A 86 -22.60 36.34 27.25
CA GLY A 86 -23.76 37.12 26.84
C GLY A 86 -23.42 37.93 25.60
N ARG A 87 -24.34 37.90 24.66
CA ARG A 87 -24.61 38.95 23.67
C ARG A 87 -26.03 38.70 23.23
N ASP A 88 -26.92 39.40 23.91
CA ASP A 88 -28.09 40.05 23.33
C ASP A 88 -28.20 39.86 21.81
N MET A 89 -28.96 38.85 21.40
CA MET A 89 -29.63 38.86 20.11
C MET A 89 -31.11 38.67 20.40
N GLY A 90 -31.76 39.82 20.57
CA GLY A 90 -33.19 39.90 20.74
C GLY A 90 -33.92 39.23 19.60
N GLN A 91 -35.10 38.72 19.96
CA GLN A 91 -36.33 38.98 19.21
C GLN A 91 -36.39 38.38 17.80
N GLY A 92 -36.90 37.16 17.72
CA GLY A 92 -37.18 36.49 16.45
C GLY A 92 -38.08 35.28 16.61
N MET A 93 -39.33 35.54 16.98
CA MET A 93 -40.42 34.57 17.04
C MET A 93 -40.75 34.06 15.63
N GLY A 94 -40.74 32.73 15.43
CA GLY A 94 -41.22 32.09 14.19
C GLY A 94 -41.19 30.57 14.34
N ARG A 95 -42.12 29.98 15.13
CA ARG A 95 -43.32 29.33 14.59
C ARG A 95 -43.08 28.66 13.23
N GLY A 96 -42.82 27.36 13.30
CA GLY A 96 -42.78 26.45 12.15
C GLY A 96 -43.11 25.03 12.60
N MET A 97 -44.28 24.85 13.23
CA MET A 97 -44.96 23.56 13.30
C MET A 97 -45.25 23.10 11.86
N GLY A 98 -44.77 21.91 11.51
CA GLY A 98 -45.08 21.22 10.26
C GLY A 98 -45.18 19.73 10.50
N MET A 99 -46.25 19.33 11.19
CA MET A 99 -46.81 17.97 11.10
C MET A 99 -47.09 17.64 9.62
N GLY A 100 -46.83 16.40 9.21
CA GLY A 100 -47.54 15.83 8.07
C GLY A 100 -46.87 14.64 7.41
N ARG A 101 -47.57 13.48 7.52
CA ARG A 101 -47.50 12.26 6.71
C ARG A 101 -46.49 11.23 7.23
N ASP A 102 -46.91 10.22 7.98
CA ASP A 102 -47.89 9.16 7.65
C ASP A 102 -47.60 8.46 6.32
N MET A 103 -47.32 7.15 6.44
CA MET A 103 -47.70 6.03 5.56
C MET A 103 -46.59 5.19 4.91
N GLY A 104 -46.64 3.88 5.24
CA GLY A 104 -46.25 2.72 4.41
C GLY A 104 -44.77 2.31 4.55
N MET A 105 -44.35 1.15 5.09
CA MET A 105 -44.88 -0.22 4.97
C MET A 105 -45.26 -0.63 3.53
N GLN A 106 -44.23 -0.98 2.75
CA GLN A 106 -44.24 -1.92 1.61
C GLN A 106 -42.75 -2.20 1.30
N GLY A 107 -42.22 -3.42 1.32
CA GLY A 107 -42.82 -4.69 0.92
C GLY A 107 -42.91 -4.74 -0.60
N GLY A 108 -41.78 -4.91 -1.30
CA GLY A 108 -41.75 -4.91 -2.77
C GLY A 108 -40.45 -5.42 -3.37
N TYR A 109 -40.55 -6.55 -4.06
CA TYR A 109 -39.53 -7.30 -4.78
C TYR A 109 -38.91 -6.54 -5.99
N GLY A 110 -37.59 -6.76 -6.21
CA GLY A 110 -36.91 -6.72 -7.52
C GLY A 110 -36.59 -5.35 -8.12
N PRO A 111 -35.32 -5.09 -8.49
CA PRO A 111 -34.81 -5.64 -9.75
C PRO A 111 -33.39 -6.22 -9.63
N ASN A 112 -33.21 -7.48 -10.02
CA ASN A 112 -31.87 -8.04 -10.23
C ASN A 112 -31.38 -7.59 -11.61
N GLN A 113 -30.64 -6.48 -11.66
CA GLN A 113 -29.89 -6.11 -12.86
C GLN A 113 -28.77 -7.14 -13.03
N VAL A 114 -28.90 -7.99 -14.06
CA VAL A 114 -27.81 -8.82 -14.56
C VAL A 114 -26.72 -7.88 -15.09
N SER A 115 -25.71 -7.64 -14.26
CA SER A 115 -24.43 -7.11 -14.71
C SER A 115 -23.80 -8.14 -15.65
N SER A 116 -23.81 -7.85 -16.95
CA SER A 116 -23.00 -8.54 -17.94
C SER A 116 -21.52 -8.37 -17.60
N GLY A 117 -20.96 -9.33 -16.88
CA GLY A 117 -19.51 -9.47 -16.72
C GLY A 117 -18.86 -9.86 -18.05
N PRO A 118 -17.63 -9.41 -18.34
CA PRO A 118 -16.95 -9.73 -19.59
C PRO A 118 -16.74 -11.24 -19.70
N SER A 119 -17.09 -11.79 -20.87
CA SER A 119 -16.94 -13.21 -21.17
C SER A 119 -15.46 -13.62 -21.15
N PRO A 120 -15.13 -14.87 -20.75
CA PRO A 120 -13.75 -15.36 -20.57
C PRO A 120 -12.81 -15.19 -21.78
N ASP A 121 -13.37 -15.08 -22.98
CA ASP A 121 -12.61 -14.98 -24.23
C ASP A 121 -11.95 -13.61 -24.47
N GLN A 122 -12.41 -12.55 -23.80
CA GLN A 122 -11.83 -11.21 -23.94
C GLN A 122 -10.50 -11.05 -23.18
N GLY A 123 -10.27 -11.86 -22.14
CA GLY A 123 -9.02 -11.82 -21.38
C GLY A 123 -7.82 -12.39 -22.13
N LEU A 124 -8.02 -13.50 -22.87
CA LEU A 124 -6.93 -14.19 -23.58
C LEU A 124 -6.30 -13.35 -24.69
N GLY A 125 -7.08 -12.51 -25.38
CA GLY A 125 -6.55 -11.56 -26.36
C GLY A 125 -5.66 -10.51 -25.72
N ALA A 126 -6.14 -9.88 -24.65
CA ALA A 126 -5.39 -8.87 -23.90
C ALA A 126 -4.09 -9.42 -23.31
N LEU A 127 -4.13 -10.63 -22.72
CA LEU A 127 -2.95 -11.32 -22.19
C LEU A 127 -1.91 -11.64 -23.28
N LYS A 128 -2.36 -12.02 -24.48
CA LYS A 128 -1.46 -12.26 -25.63
C LYS A 128 -0.82 -10.96 -26.12
N GLU A 129 -1.58 -9.87 -26.14
CA GLU A 129 -1.08 -8.55 -26.55
C GLU A 129 -0.07 -8.00 -25.54
N GLU A 130 -0.35 -8.14 -24.24
CA GLU A 130 0.59 -7.82 -23.17
C GLU A 130 1.88 -8.66 -23.25
N THR A 131 1.76 -9.96 -23.51
CA THR A 131 2.92 -10.86 -23.69
C THR A 131 3.78 -10.44 -24.88
N LYS A 132 3.16 -9.99 -25.98
CA LYS A 132 3.89 -9.52 -27.17
C LYS A 132 4.65 -8.23 -26.88
N ALA A 133 4.02 -7.27 -26.21
CA ALA A 133 4.65 -6.02 -25.81
C ALA A 133 5.86 -6.25 -24.89
N LEU A 134 5.72 -7.14 -23.90
CA LEU A 134 6.83 -7.53 -23.01
C LEU A 134 7.99 -8.19 -23.77
N ARG A 135 7.69 -9.02 -24.76
CA ARG A 135 8.71 -9.65 -25.60
C ARG A 135 9.50 -8.62 -26.42
N ASP A 136 8.83 -7.60 -26.95
CA ASP A 136 9.48 -6.52 -27.70
C ASP A 136 10.38 -5.66 -26.80
N GLN A 137 9.94 -5.39 -25.56
CA GLN A 137 10.77 -4.72 -24.55
C GLN A 137 12.00 -5.54 -24.19
N LEU A 138 11.85 -6.85 -24.00
CA LEU A 138 12.98 -7.75 -23.72
C LEU A 138 14.01 -7.72 -24.85
N ASN A 139 13.57 -7.78 -26.10
CA ASN A 139 14.46 -7.71 -27.26
C ASN A 139 15.20 -6.36 -27.36
N SER A 140 14.52 -5.25 -27.04
CA SER A 140 15.16 -3.92 -26.98
C SER A 140 16.27 -3.87 -25.94
N ILE A 141 16.04 -4.44 -24.75
CA ILE A 141 17.02 -4.51 -23.67
C ILE A 141 18.22 -5.37 -24.08
N LEU A 142 17.98 -6.55 -24.66
CA LEU A 142 19.05 -7.43 -25.13
C LEU A 142 19.92 -6.77 -26.22
N SER A 143 19.32 -6.02 -27.14
CA SER A 143 20.08 -5.27 -28.15
C SER A 143 20.99 -4.23 -27.49
N ARG A 144 20.46 -3.49 -26.50
CA ARG A 144 21.22 -2.48 -25.77
C ARG A 144 22.37 -3.09 -24.96
N ILE A 145 22.18 -4.28 -24.38
CA ILE A 145 23.24 -5.03 -23.70
C ILE A 145 24.33 -5.39 -24.70
N LYS A 146 23.97 -5.97 -25.85
CA LYS A 146 24.92 -6.37 -26.89
C LYS A 146 25.74 -5.21 -27.46
N ASP A 147 25.14 -4.01 -27.56
CA ASP A 147 25.83 -2.80 -28.01
C ASP A 147 26.81 -2.25 -26.96
N LEU A 148 26.55 -2.51 -25.67
CA LEU A 148 27.42 -2.12 -24.55
C LEU A 148 28.51 -3.15 -24.23
N GLU A 149 28.35 -4.40 -24.69
CA GLU A 149 29.33 -5.49 -24.55
C GLU A 149 30.40 -5.51 -25.67
N LYS A 150 30.33 -4.58 -26.64
CA LYS A 150 31.39 -4.34 -27.63
C LYS A 150 32.43 -3.35 -27.11
#